data_AF-A0A6A8Q2V5-F1
#
_entry.id   AF-A0A6A8Q2V5-F1
#
_cell.length_a   1.000
_cell.length_b   1.000
_cell.length_c   1.000
_cell.angle_alpha   90.00
_cell.angle_beta   90.00
_cell.angle_gamma   90.00
#
_symmetry.space_group_name_H-M   'P 1'
#
loop_
_entity.id
_entity.type
_entity.pdbx_description
1 polymer ?
#
loop_
_entity_poly.entity_id
_entity_poly.type
_entity_poly.pdbx_seq_one_letter_code
_entity_poly.pdbx_strand_id
1 'polypeptide(L)'
;MLHELFLYAIAALIKYEKYEGVAYLLRHQYYVEQKLHHGNDPMMPFYEFRLYLKSLEYRKKRLELSRTSLHADLIKSRSETSGFTFQQIMQADFLLYIRWCLDDLRNSSDKYYHDFWWPETLIFSSRQYGPFEIFARCQSTQYFERLKKAFDIEKKDELISIIQAISEKTLWYPNGISIGLIHRRLWD
;
A
#
# COMPACT_ATOMS: atom_id res chain seq x y z
N MET A 1 11.75 6.97 6.49
CA MET A 1 12.93 6.17 6.09
C MET A 1 12.59 4.69 6.04
N LEU A 2 12.09 4.07 7.12
CA LEU A 2 11.69 2.65 7.10
C LEU A 2 10.56 2.35 6.10
N HIS A 3 9.47 3.13 6.13
CA HIS A 3 8.37 3.06 5.16
C HIS A 3 8.87 3.10 3.71
N GLU A 4 9.73 4.09 3.40
CA GLU A 4 10.27 4.33 2.07
C GLU A 4 11.21 3.18 1.63
N LEU A 5 12.05 2.66 2.53
CA LEU A 5 12.91 1.50 2.26
C LEU A 5 12.08 0.26 1.94
N PHE A 6 11.03 0.01 2.71
CA PHE A 6 10.12 -1.10 2.48
C PHE A 6 9.43 -0.96 1.12
N LEU A 7 8.92 0.24 0.80
CA LEU A 7 8.34 0.55 -0.51
C LEU A 7 9.31 0.27 -1.65
N TYR A 8 10.58 0.67 -1.54
CA TYR A 8 11.59 0.39 -2.56
C TYR A 8 11.92 -1.10 -2.69
N ALA A 9 11.96 -1.83 -1.57
CA ALA A 9 12.17 -3.28 -1.60
C ALA A 9 11.03 -3.99 -2.35
N ILE A 10 9.78 -3.61 -2.07
CA ILE A 10 8.61 -4.14 -2.77
C ILE A 10 8.62 -3.72 -4.24
N ALA A 11 8.95 -2.47 -4.57
CA ALA A 11 9.07 -2.00 -5.95
C ALA A 11 10.15 -2.77 -6.73
N ALA A 12 11.28 -3.10 -6.10
CA ALA A 12 12.33 -3.92 -6.68
C ALA A 12 11.84 -5.34 -6.99
N LEU A 13 11.19 -5.99 -6.02
CA LEU A 13 10.65 -7.34 -6.22
C LEU A 13 9.57 -7.37 -7.31
N ILE A 14 8.70 -6.37 -7.36
CA ILE A 14 7.68 -6.23 -8.41
C ILE A 14 8.33 -6.04 -9.78
N LYS A 15 9.34 -5.16 -9.88
CA LYS A 15 10.07 -4.88 -11.13
C LYS A 15 10.71 -6.13 -11.74
N TYR A 16 11.19 -7.03 -10.90
CA TYR A 16 11.76 -8.32 -11.32
C TYR A 16 10.76 -9.49 -11.24
N GLU A 17 9.47 -9.18 -11.08
CA GLU A 17 8.35 -10.12 -11.00
C GLU A 17 8.56 -11.27 -9.98
N LYS A 18 9.24 -10.96 -8.88
CA LYS A 18 9.52 -11.85 -7.75
C LYS A 18 8.37 -11.83 -6.73
N TYR A 19 7.17 -12.16 -7.18
CA TYR A 19 5.95 -12.08 -6.35
C TYR A 19 5.95 -13.01 -5.14
N GLU A 20 6.67 -14.13 -5.18
CA GLU A 20 6.85 -15.00 -4.02
C GLU A 20 7.67 -14.32 -2.92
N GLY A 21 8.66 -13.51 -3.30
CA GLY A 21 9.41 -12.68 -2.34
C GLY A 21 8.52 -11.60 -1.73
N VAL A 22 7.64 -11.00 -2.53
CA VAL A 22 6.62 -10.06 -2.01
C VAL A 22 5.71 -10.79 -1.02
N ALA A 23 5.13 -11.92 -1.41
CA ALA A 23 4.27 -12.74 -0.56
C ALA A 23 4.94 -13.11 0.76
N TYR A 24 6.22 -13.50 0.70
CA TYR A 24 7.01 -13.82 1.88
C TYR A 24 7.10 -12.63 2.84
N LEU A 25 7.45 -11.44 2.34
CA LEU A 25 7.54 -10.24 3.20
C LEU A 25 6.18 -9.84 3.78
N LEU A 26 5.09 -10.00 3.04
CA LEU A 26 3.77 -9.57 3.51
C LEU A 26 3.07 -10.56 4.43
N ARG A 27 3.41 -11.85 4.34
CA ARG A 27 2.82 -12.91 5.18
C ARG A 27 3.39 -12.94 6.60
N HIS A 28 4.66 -12.58 6.77
CA HIS A 28 5.31 -12.69 8.07
C HIS A 28 5.02 -11.47 8.95
N GLN A 29 4.82 -11.74 10.23
CA GLN A 29 4.89 -10.70 11.26
C GLN A 29 6.34 -10.38 11.59
N TYR A 30 6.57 -9.14 11.96
CA TYR A 30 7.84 -8.53 12.28
C TYR A 30 7.88 -8.18 13.76
N TYR A 31 8.97 -8.55 14.42
CA TYR A 31 9.17 -8.25 15.82
C TYR A 31 9.47 -6.77 16.04
N VAL A 32 8.65 -6.10 16.86
CA VAL A 32 8.79 -4.69 17.24
C VAL A 32 8.89 -4.59 18.75
N GLU A 33 10.12 -4.49 19.25
CA GLU A 33 10.45 -4.44 20.68
C GLU A 33 9.68 -3.34 21.44
N GLN A 34 9.45 -2.20 20.80
CA GLN A 34 8.74 -1.09 21.43
C GLN A 34 7.32 -1.46 21.88
N LYS A 35 6.64 -2.42 21.22
CA LYS A 35 5.28 -2.84 21.57
C LYS A 35 5.25 -3.66 22.87
N LEU A 36 6.29 -4.47 23.13
CA LEU A 36 6.45 -5.21 24.38
C LEU A 36 6.48 -4.29 25.60
N HIS A 37 7.22 -3.19 25.50
CA HIS A 37 7.30 -2.20 26.59
C HIS A 37 5.95 -1.54 26.92
N HIS A 38 5.00 -1.58 25.99
CA HIS A 38 3.64 -1.05 26.17
C HIS A 38 2.61 -2.16 26.48
N GLY A 39 3.05 -3.40 26.71
CA GLY A 39 2.18 -4.55 27.02
C GLY A 39 1.39 -5.08 25.81
N ASN A 40 1.75 -4.69 24.60
CA ASN A 40 1.12 -5.14 23.36
C ASN A 40 1.89 -6.33 22.75
N ASP A 41 1.24 -7.06 21.83
CA ASP A 41 1.89 -8.08 21.01
C ASP A 41 3.07 -7.47 20.22
N PRO A 42 4.31 -7.97 20.35
CA PRO A 42 5.45 -7.50 19.56
C PRO A 42 5.42 -7.93 18.10
N MET A 43 4.65 -8.94 17.73
CA MET A 43 4.63 -9.49 16.38
C MET A 43 3.66 -8.70 15.51
N MET A 44 4.20 -7.67 14.84
CA MET A 44 3.41 -6.73 14.05
C MET A 44 3.47 -7.08 12.56
N PRO A 45 2.35 -7.01 11.84
CA PRO A 45 2.36 -7.19 10.38
C PRO A 45 3.04 -6.03 9.64
N PHE A 46 3.23 -6.19 8.34
CA PHE A 46 4.00 -5.26 7.50
C PHE A 46 3.49 -3.80 7.52
N TYR A 47 2.22 -3.57 7.83
CA TYR A 47 1.66 -2.22 7.87
C TYR A 47 2.20 -1.35 9.02
N GLU A 48 2.89 -1.94 10.00
CA GLU A 48 3.64 -1.21 11.01
C GLU A 48 4.82 -0.42 10.40
N PHE A 49 5.34 -0.81 9.22
CA PHE A 49 6.40 -0.04 8.55
C PHE A 49 5.95 1.33 8.06
N ARG A 50 4.65 1.58 7.97
CA ARG A 50 4.04 2.88 7.63
C ARG A 50 3.98 3.81 8.85
N LEU A 51 5.05 3.87 9.65
CA LEU A 51 5.09 4.74 10.83
C LEU A 51 4.74 6.19 10.47
N TYR A 52 3.64 6.67 11.04
CA TYR A 52 3.16 8.02 10.82
C TYR A 52 4.11 9.05 11.46
N LEU A 53 4.78 9.83 10.62
CA LEU A 53 5.74 10.84 11.05
C LEU A 53 5.03 12.12 11.51
N LYS A 54 4.59 12.17 12.77
CA LYS A 54 3.99 13.37 13.40
C LYS A 54 4.83 14.65 13.20
N SER A 55 6.15 14.52 13.16
CA SER A 55 7.08 15.63 12.92
C SER A 55 6.86 16.34 11.58
N LEU A 56 6.42 15.61 10.54
CA LEU A 56 6.10 16.21 9.23
C LEU A 56 4.82 17.03 9.30
N GLU A 57 3.80 16.58 10.03
CA GLU A 57 2.58 17.39 10.24
C GLU A 57 2.86 18.67 11.02
N TYR A 58 3.65 18.58 12.09
CA TYR A 58 4.05 19.78 12.84
C TYR A 58 4.82 20.76 11.95
N ARG A 59 5.71 20.26 11.09
CA ARG A 59 6.42 21.09 10.11
C ARG A 59 5.48 21.74 9.11
N LYS A 60 4.52 20.98 8.56
CA LYS A 60 3.50 21.48 7.63
C LYS A 60 2.70 22.61 8.26
N LYS A 61 2.21 22.41 9.49
CA LYS A 61 1.43 23.41 10.24
C LYS A 61 2.24 24.65 10.56
N ARG A 62 3.48 24.50 11.03
CA ARG A 62 4.37 25.62 11.37
C ARG A 62 4.76 26.45 10.14
N LEU A 63 4.95 25.81 8.99
CA LEU A 63 5.36 26.49 7.74
C LEU A 63 4.19 26.86 6.83
N GLU A 64 2.94 26.66 7.28
CA GLU A 64 1.71 26.94 6.53
C GLU A 64 1.74 26.40 5.09
N LEU A 65 2.37 25.22 4.90
CA LEU A 65 2.55 24.66 3.57
C LEU A 65 1.20 24.18 3.04
N SER A 66 0.77 24.73 1.90
CA SER A 66 -0.42 24.32 1.15
C SER A 66 -0.22 22.99 0.41
N ARG A 67 0.29 21.97 1.12
CA ARG A 67 0.58 20.63 0.61
C ARG A 67 -0.30 19.60 1.30
N THR A 68 -0.83 18.64 0.56
CA THR A 68 -1.73 17.66 1.14
C THR A 68 -0.98 16.66 2.04
N SER A 69 0.15 16.09 1.58
CA SER A 69 1.05 15.24 2.38
C SER A 69 2.52 15.58 2.10
N LEU A 70 3.26 16.02 3.13
CA LEU A 70 4.71 16.25 3.01
C LEU A 70 5.49 14.93 2.87
N HIS A 71 4.94 13.82 3.39
CA HIS A 71 5.56 12.51 3.24
C HIS A 71 5.53 12.09 1.76
N ALA A 72 4.39 12.26 1.11
CA ALA A 72 4.24 11.97 -0.31
C ALA A 72 5.17 12.83 -1.19
N ASP A 73 5.32 14.12 -0.88
CA ASP A 73 6.27 15.02 -1.56
C ASP A 73 7.74 14.56 -1.40
N LEU A 74 8.09 14.08 -0.20
CA LEU A 74 9.44 13.54 0.06
C LEU A 74 9.72 12.26 -0.71
N ILE A 75 8.77 11.30 -0.74
CA ILE A 75 8.91 10.06 -1.52
C ILE A 75 9.08 10.41 -3.00
N LYS A 76 8.26 11.34 -3.51
CA LYS A 76 8.33 11.77 -4.90
C LYS A 76 9.69 12.39 -5.26
N SER A 77 10.14 13.38 -4.48
CA SER A 77 11.43 14.04 -4.74
C SER A 77 12.61 13.08 -4.66
N ARG A 78 12.59 12.09 -3.76
CA ARG A 78 13.66 11.10 -3.63
C ARG A 78 13.66 10.06 -4.74
N SER A 79 12.48 9.74 -5.29
CA SER A 79 12.37 8.78 -6.40
C SER A 79 13.22 9.17 -7.61
N GLU A 80 13.46 10.47 -7.80
CA GLU A 80 14.28 10.99 -8.90
C GLU A 80 15.74 10.49 -8.84
N THR A 81 16.22 10.05 -7.68
CA THR A 81 17.61 9.61 -7.46
C THR A 81 17.75 8.12 -7.10
N SER A 82 16.65 7.39 -6.93
CA SER A 82 16.67 6.01 -6.41
C SER A 82 16.81 4.92 -7.47
N GLY A 83 16.79 5.28 -8.76
CA GLY A 83 16.78 4.31 -9.87
C GLY A 83 15.42 3.64 -10.12
N PHE A 84 14.38 4.05 -9.37
CA PHE A 84 13.00 3.67 -9.60
C PHE A 84 12.18 4.88 -10.04
N THR A 85 11.36 4.69 -11.07
CA THR A 85 10.39 5.71 -11.45
C THR A 85 9.35 5.88 -10.34
N PHE A 86 8.82 7.09 -10.19
CA PHE A 86 7.77 7.33 -9.20
C PHE A 86 6.53 6.43 -9.43
N GLN A 87 6.22 6.09 -10.68
CA GLN A 87 5.13 5.17 -11.03
C GLN A 87 5.38 3.74 -10.51
N GLN A 88 6.63 3.25 -10.52
CA GLN A 88 6.97 1.95 -9.94
C GLN A 88 6.77 1.94 -8.42
N ILE A 89 7.07 3.04 -7.74
CA ILE A 89 6.82 3.19 -6.30
C ILE A 89 5.31 3.25 -6.03
N MET A 90 4.56 4.00 -6.83
CA MET A 90 3.10 4.04 -6.73
C MET A 90 2.45 2.68 -6.92
N GLN A 91 2.98 1.87 -7.84
CA GLN A 91 2.56 0.48 -8.04
C GLN A 91 2.76 -0.38 -6.79
N ALA A 92 3.94 -0.29 -6.18
CA ALA A 92 4.24 -1.01 -4.96
C ALA A 92 3.32 -0.57 -3.81
N ASP A 93 3.14 0.73 -3.65
CA ASP A 93 2.30 1.31 -2.60
C ASP A 93 0.83 0.89 -2.74
N PHE A 94 0.30 0.86 -3.97
CA PHE A 94 -1.05 0.38 -4.23
C PHE A 94 -1.20 -1.13 -4.01
N LEU A 95 -0.20 -1.93 -4.38
CA LEU A 95 -0.21 -3.37 -4.10
C LEU A 95 -0.27 -3.63 -2.59
N LEU A 96 0.51 -2.90 -1.79
CA LEU A 96 0.52 -3.00 -0.33
C LEU A 96 -0.82 -2.61 0.27
N TYR A 97 -1.45 -1.55 -0.25
CA TYR A 97 -2.79 -1.15 0.14
C TYR A 97 -3.82 -2.26 -0.13
N ILE A 98 -3.84 -2.83 -1.34
CA ILE A 98 -4.75 -3.94 -1.68
C ILE A 98 -4.50 -5.14 -0.77
N ARG A 99 -3.23 -5.49 -0.53
CA ARG A 99 -2.89 -6.59 0.37
C ARG A 99 -3.44 -6.35 1.78
N TRP A 100 -3.25 -5.14 2.31
CA TRP A 100 -3.82 -4.77 3.60
C TRP A 100 -5.35 -4.87 3.61
N CYS A 101 -6.06 -4.39 2.58
CA CYS A 101 -7.52 -4.53 2.51
C CYS A 101 -7.98 -5.99 2.55
N LEU A 102 -7.25 -6.90 1.88
CA LEU A 102 -7.56 -8.33 1.93
C LEU A 102 -7.36 -8.91 3.33
N ASP A 103 -6.24 -8.58 3.98
CA ASP A 103 -5.96 -9.05 5.33
C ASP A 103 -6.98 -8.50 6.34
N ASP A 104 -7.43 -7.25 6.17
CA ASP A 104 -8.46 -6.60 6.99
C ASP A 104 -9.87 -7.19 6.80
N LEU A 105 -10.21 -7.63 5.59
CA LEU A 105 -11.46 -8.36 5.32
C LEU A 105 -11.47 -9.77 5.92
N ARG A 106 -10.30 -10.40 6.05
CA ARG A 106 -10.15 -11.75 6.61
C ARG A 106 -10.18 -11.76 8.14
N ASN A 107 -9.55 -10.75 8.75
CA ASN A 107 -9.30 -10.70 10.19
C ASN A 107 -10.31 -9.81 10.93
N SER A 108 -11.62 -10.08 10.78
CA SER A 108 -12.78 -9.30 11.27
C SER A 108 -12.89 -9.03 12.79
N SER A 109 -11.78 -8.92 13.53
CA SER A 109 -11.70 -8.65 14.97
C SER A 109 -11.23 -7.22 15.28
N ASP A 110 -11.85 -6.64 16.31
CA ASP A 110 -11.64 -5.32 16.94
C ASP A 110 -10.53 -4.44 16.34
N LYS A 111 -10.92 -3.59 15.39
CA LYS A 111 -10.03 -2.69 14.67
C LYS A 111 -9.69 -1.47 15.52
N TYR A 112 -8.43 -1.35 15.94
CA TYR A 112 -7.90 -0.05 16.31
C TYR A 112 -7.69 0.80 15.05
N TYR A 113 -8.10 2.07 15.12
CA TYR A 113 -8.05 3.05 14.03
C TYR A 113 -6.63 3.40 13.51
N HIS A 114 -5.60 2.67 13.93
CA HIS A 114 -4.19 2.98 13.70
C HIS A 114 -3.43 1.90 12.91
N ASP A 115 -4.05 0.75 12.64
CA ASP A 115 -3.41 -0.43 12.06
C ASP A 115 -3.77 -0.60 10.58
N PHE A 116 -3.37 0.37 9.75
CA PHE A 116 -3.65 0.34 8.30
C PHE A 116 -2.52 0.83 7.41
N TRP A 117 -2.45 0.28 6.18
CA TRP A 117 -1.58 0.77 5.13
C TRP A 117 -2.24 1.95 4.41
N TRP A 118 -1.74 3.18 4.63
CA TRP A 118 -2.12 4.32 3.79
C TRP A 118 -1.18 4.43 2.59
N PRO A 119 -1.70 4.39 1.36
CA PRO A 119 -0.88 4.57 0.19
C PRO A 119 -0.56 6.06 -0.03
N GLU A 120 0.52 6.54 0.60
CA GLU A 120 0.98 7.94 0.58
C GLU A 120 1.15 8.48 -0.85
N THR A 121 1.59 7.63 -1.78
CA THR A 121 1.90 8.03 -3.15
C THR A 121 0.66 8.19 -4.03
N LEU A 122 -0.47 7.56 -3.67
CA LEU A 122 -1.67 7.55 -4.50
C LEU A 122 -2.37 8.91 -4.58
N ILE A 123 -1.99 9.87 -3.75
CA ILE A 123 -2.43 11.25 -3.93
C ILE A 123 -2.05 11.85 -5.29
N PHE A 124 -0.97 11.36 -5.91
CA PHE A 124 -0.52 11.79 -7.23
C PHE A 124 -1.15 11.00 -8.37
N SER A 125 -1.93 9.96 -8.08
CA SER A 125 -2.52 9.08 -9.10
C SER A 125 -3.61 9.75 -9.92
N SER A 126 -4.23 10.83 -9.45
CA SER A 126 -5.18 11.61 -10.26
C SER A 126 -4.53 12.25 -11.51
N ARG A 127 -3.20 12.39 -11.52
CA ARG A 127 -2.43 13.02 -12.60
C ARG A 127 -1.92 12.04 -13.66
N GLN A 128 -2.13 10.74 -13.47
CA GLN A 128 -1.68 9.70 -14.40
C GLN A 128 -2.91 9.00 -15.00
N TYR A 129 -2.88 8.76 -16.31
CA TYR A 129 -3.95 8.05 -17.01
C TYR A 129 -3.65 6.55 -17.10
N GLY A 130 -4.70 5.73 -17.01
CA GLY A 130 -4.64 4.27 -17.21
C GLY A 130 -4.34 3.44 -15.96
N PRO A 131 -4.34 2.11 -16.10
CA PRO A 131 -4.02 1.19 -15.03
C PRO A 131 -2.53 1.24 -14.70
N PHE A 132 -2.21 0.75 -13.52
CA PHE A 132 -0.82 0.44 -13.20
C PHE A 132 -0.37 -0.80 -13.98
N GLU A 133 0.89 -0.81 -14.44
CA GLU A 133 1.39 -1.83 -15.38
C GLU A 133 1.16 -3.27 -14.88
N ILE A 134 1.38 -3.52 -13.58
CA ILE A 134 1.21 -4.87 -13.02
C ILE A 134 -0.24 -5.35 -13.08
N PHE A 135 -1.23 -4.46 -13.03
CA PHE A 135 -2.64 -4.82 -13.12
C PHE A 135 -3.07 -4.92 -14.59
N ALA A 136 -2.55 -4.04 -15.45
CA ALA A 136 -2.75 -4.14 -16.89
C ALA A 136 -2.27 -5.50 -17.45
N ARG A 137 -1.11 -5.97 -16.99
CA ARG A 137 -0.55 -7.27 -17.38
C ARG A 137 -1.39 -8.47 -16.90
N CYS A 138 -2.30 -8.31 -15.94
CA CYS A 138 -3.22 -9.36 -15.50
C CYS A 138 -4.28 -9.74 -16.52
N GLN A 139 -4.34 -9.07 -17.69
CA GLN A 139 -5.06 -9.61 -18.85
C GLN A 139 -4.55 -11.01 -19.25
N SER A 140 -3.27 -11.31 -18.99
CA SER A 140 -2.73 -12.66 -19.09
C SER A 140 -3.03 -13.47 -17.84
N THR A 141 -3.76 -14.58 -17.99
CA THR A 141 -4.03 -15.53 -16.91
C THR A 141 -2.73 -16.04 -16.28
N GLN A 142 -1.72 -16.36 -17.09
CA GLN A 142 -0.42 -16.84 -16.59
C GLN A 142 0.27 -15.79 -15.71
N TYR A 143 0.19 -14.52 -16.10
CA TYR A 143 0.75 -13.43 -15.30
C TYR A 143 -0.05 -13.24 -13.99
N PHE A 144 -1.39 -13.27 -14.07
CA PHE A 144 -2.26 -13.19 -12.89
C PHE A 144 -1.97 -14.31 -11.89
N GLU A 145 -1.77 -15.55 -12.35
CA GLU A 145 -1.40 -16.70 -11.50
C GLU A 145 -0.10 -16.48 -10.71
N ARG A 146 0.83 -15.68 -11.25
CA ARG A 146 2.05 -15.29 -10.55
C ARG A 146 1.81 -14.13 -9.59
N LEU A 147 1.09 -13.10 -10.02
CA LEU A 147 0.82 -11.90 -9.22
C LEU A 147 -0.05 -12.22 -7.99
N LYS A 148 -1.07 -13.10 -8.14
CA LYS A 148 -2.01 -13.43 -7.07
C LYS A 148 -1.32 -13.97 -5.81
N LYS A 149 -0.14 -14.57 -5.96
CA LYS A 149 0.71 -15.00 -4.83
C LYS A 149 1.08 -13.83 -3.91
N ALA A 150 1.36 -12.64 -4.45
CA ALA A 150 1.67 -11.45 -3.65
C ALA A 150 0.50 -10.99 -2.79
N PHE A 151 -0.72 -11.19 -3.30
CA PHE A 151 -1.97 -10.91 -2.57
C PHE A 151 -2.38 -12.04 -1.63
N ASP A 152 -1.75 -13.22 -1.75
CA ASP A 152 -2.09 -14.43 -0.99
C ASP A 152 -3.57 -14.78 -1.16
N ILE A 153 -4.05 -14.71 -2.41
CA ILE A 153 -5.40 -15.07 -2.84
C ILE A 153 -5.35 -16.29 -3.75
N GLU A 154 -6.42 -17.06 -3.76
CA GLU A 154 -6.59 -18.18 -4.69
C GLU A 154 -7.40 -17.76 -5.92
N LYS A 155 -8.44 -16.94 -5.69
CA LYS A 155 -9.44 -16.58 -6.70
C LYS A 155 -9.49 -15.07 -6.93
N LYS A 156 -9.80 -14.70 -8.18
CA LYS A 156 -10.01 -13.30 -8.59
C LYS A 156 -11.14 -12.63 -7.82
N ASP A 157 -12.16 -13.39 -7.41
CA ASP A 157 -13.32 -12.88 -6.68
C ASP A 157 -12.95 -12.21 -5.34
N GLU A 158 -11.83 -12.61 -4.74
CA GLU A 158 -11.30 -11.97 -3.52
C GLU A 158 -10.86 -10.52 -3.76
N LEU A 159 -10.46 -10.15 -4.98
CA LEU A 159 -10.19 -8.74 -5.30
C LEU A 159 -11.48 -7.95 -5.54
N ILE A 160 -12.54 -8.61 -5.99
CA ILE A 160 -13.85 -7.98 -6.23
C ILE A 160 -14.51 -7.63 -4.89
N SER A 161 -14.34 -8.48 -3.87
CA SER A 161 -14.88 -8.22 -2.53
C SER A 161 -14.31 -6.94 -1.91
N ILE A 162 -13.07 -6.55 -2.23
CA ILE A 162 -12.51 -5.26 -1.82
C ILE A 162 -13.35 -4.10 -2.37
N ILE A 163 -13.68 -4.13 -3.67
CA ILE A 163 -14.46 -3.06 -4.31
C ILE A 163 -15.85 -2.98 -3.69
N GLN A 164 -16.49 -4.13 -3.43
CA GLN A 164 -17.78 -4.21 -2.77
C GLN A 164 -17.73 -3.63 -1.36
N ALA A 165 -16.76 -4.04 -0.55
CA ALA A 165 -16.61 -3.57 0.83
C ALA A 165 -16.27 -2.07 0.92
N ILE A 166 -15.50 -1.53 -0.02
CA ILE A 166 -15.28 -0.07 -0.10
C ILE A 166 -16.58 0.65 -0.49
N SER A 167 -17.36 0.11 -1.42
CA SER A 167 -18.67 0.66 -1.81
C SER A 167 -19.67 0.67 -0.66
N GLU A 168 -19.67 -0.39 0.16
CA GLU A 168 -20.51 -0.53 1.34
C GLU A 168 -19.98 0.26 2.56
N LYS A 169 -18.82 0.92 2.43
CA LYS A 169 -18.11 1.64 3.50
C LYS A 169 -17.75 0.76 4.71
N THR A 170 -17.63 -0.55 4.50
CA THR A 170 -17.20 -1.51 5.52
C THR A 170 -15.68 -1.60 5.61
N LEU A 171 -14.99 -1.27 4.52
CA LEU A 171 -13.56 -0.98 4.49
C LEU A 171 -13.30 0.51 4.65
N TRP A 172 -12.37 0.86 5.52
CA TRP A 172 -11.87 2.22 5.60
C TRP A 172 -11.04 2.53 4.35
N TYR A 173 -11.30 3.69 3.74
CA TYR A 173 -10.52 4.19 2.62
C TYR A 173 -10.17 5.67 2.79
N PRO A 174 -9.04 6.11 2.21
CA PRO A 174 -8.57 7.48 2.27
C PRO A 174 -9.53 8.54 1.71
N ASN A 175 -9.73 9.63 2.47
CA ASN A 175 -10.26 10.88 1.90
C ASN A 175 -9.28 11.39 0.81
N GLY A 176 -9.69 11.28 -0.46
CA GLY A 176 -8.87 11.63 -1.63
C GLY A 176 -8.57 10.46 -2.57
N ILE A 177 -8.82 9.22 -2.15
CA ILE A 177 -8.82 8.04 -3.02
C ILE A 177 -10.28 7.64 -3.23
N SER A 178 -10.81 7.94 -4.41
CA SER A 178 -12.19 7.58 -4.73
C SER A 178 -12.29 6.11 -5.15
N ILE A 179 -13.45 5.50 -4.95
CA ILE A 179 -13.77 4.16 -5.49
C ILE A 179 -13.49 4.11 -6.99
N GLY A 180 -13.85 5.18 -7.72
CA GLY A 180 -13.57 5.29 -9.15
C GLY A 180 -12.09 5.40 -9.51
N LEU A 181 -11.21 5.79 -8.58
CA LEU A 181 -9.75 5.71 -8.78
C LEU A 181 -9.27 4.27 -8.63
N ILE A 182 -9.73 3.56 -7.59
CA ILE A 182 -9.37 2.15 -7.36
C ILE A 182 -9.83 1.28 -8.52
N HIS A 183 -11.09 1.45 -8.94
CA HIS A 183 -11.66 0.76 -10.09
C HIS A 183 -10.82 0.99 -11.36
N ARG A 184 -10.51 2.25 -11.68
CA ARG A 184 -9.68 2.62 -12.84
C ARG A 184 -8.28 2.02 -12.80
N ARG A 185 -7.70 1.83 -11.62
CA ARG A 185 -6.36 1.24 -11.48
C ARG A 185 -6.36 -0.29 -11.60
N LEU A 186 -7.51 -0.93 -11.41
CA LEU A 186 -7.67 -2.37 -11.49
C LEU A 186 -8.15 -2.85 -12.87
N TRP A 187 -8.99 -2.10 -13.58
CA TRP A 187 -9.77 -2.64 -14.71
C TRP A 187 -9.74 -1.85 -16.03
N ASP A 188 -9.42 -0.55 -16.01
CA ASP A 188 -9.29 0.27 -17.24
C ASP A 188 -7.91 0.09 -17.88
#